data_AF-A0A8J5XT68-F1
#
_entry.id   AF-A0A8J5XT68-F1
#
_cell.length_a   1.000
_cell.length_b   1.000
_cell.length_c   1.000
_cell.angle_alpha   90.00
_cell.angle_beta   90.00
_cell.angle_gamma   90.00
#
_symmetry.space_group_name_H-M   'P 1'
#
loop_
_entity.id
_entity.type
_entity.pdbx_description
1 polymer ?
#
loop_
_entity_poly.entity_id
_entity_poly.type
_entity_poly.pdbx_seq_one_letter_code
_entity_poly.pdbx_strand_id
1 'polypeptide(L)'
;MRAIAQRRGALALALALLAAATSARQTAAHARARSALSRAAPAGRRAAVRFSAVDARRDDELGPLHPTVQWLPPLGSEGPDEGSAEGSITLPIFPLGSVCYLPFTSHGLNIFEPRYRALYNDILFNGSRRFVVTMVDPLTGRLAKTGVVFYLDELKEVSEQTGDSVKFVCQHSVIGCVEIERVLNPQVWRTRETYLKARVRQRTEPCEPDAPPCPLETEVAAAMERVVALQAETNEMPRFTRGMLKALNVSRAPGGEALWRTVGLWHALQEQRVLSVQAQMQADISKRVVDHLKAKGKAIEGGQVRLEDLPPDVRADLARIQEGYRAQLEELAHAPYGEPFQLLLQADGHEERLALFLEMVNGEAERLARRASLQKLFDKS
;
A
#
# COMPACT_ATOMS: atom_id res chain seq x y z
N MET A 1 -24.12 -38.23 8.63
CA MET A 1 -22.90 -37.45 8.95
C MET A 1 -22.17 -36.86 7.72
N ARG A 2 -22.18 -37.47 6.53
CA ARG A 2 -21.53 -36.91 5.31
C ARG A 2 -22.15 -35.60 4.77
N ALA A 3 -23.46 -35.40 4.90
CA ALA A 3 -24.14 -34.18 4.40
C ALA A 3 -23.84 -32.90 5.22
N ILE A 4 -23.45 -33.05 6.50
CA ILE A 4 -23.09 -31.92 7.37
C ILE A 4 -21.65 -31.46 7.09
N ALA A 5 -20.76 -32.38 6.71
CA ALA A 5 -19.39 -32.07 6.28
C ALA A 5 -19.36 -31.32 4.94
N GLN A 6 -20.20 -31.70 3.97
CA GLN A 6 -20.32 -30.99 2.69
C GLN A 6 -20.88 -29.57 2.83
N ARG A 7 -21.85 -29.34 3.74
CA ARG A 7 -22.38 -28.00 4.01
C ARG A 7 -21.37 -27.09 4.72
N ARG A 8 -20.50 -27.63 5.58
CA ARG A 8 -19.40 -26.86 6.21
C ARG A 8 -18.29 -26.48 5.23
N GLY A 9 -17.96 -27.36 4.28
CA GLY A 9 -17.03 -27.05 3.19
C GLY A 9 -17.53 -25.95 2.25
N ALA A 10 -18.82 -26.00 1.88
CA ALA A 10 -19.43 -24.97 1.01
C ALA A 10 -19.55 -23.59 1.70
N LEU A 11 -19.81 -23.57 3.01
CA LEU A 11 -19.88 -22.31 3.77
C LEU A 11 -18.49 -21.69 3.98
N ALA A 12 -17.46 -22.50 4.20
CA ALA A 12 -16.07 -22.04 4.28
C ALA A 12 -15.56 -21.50 2.93
N LEU A 13 -15.94 -22.14 1.81
CA LEU A 13 -15.63 -21.67 0.46
C LEU A 13 -16.36 -20.35 0.13
N ALA A 14 -17.62 -20.19 0.57
CA ALA A 14 -18.38 -18.96 0.40
C ALA A 14 -17.80 -17.80 1.23
N LEU A 15 -17.35 -18.05 2.46
CA LEU A 15 -16.69 -17.06 3.32
C LEU A 15 -15.30 -16.66 2.78
N ALA A 16 -14.53 -17.61 2.24
CA ALA A 16 -13.26 -17.32 1.57
C ALA A 16 -13.46 -16.50 0.28
N LEU A 17 -14.50 -16.80 -0.50
CA LEU A 17 -14.87 -16.02 -1.69
C LEU A 17 -15.37 -14.61 -1.35
N LEU A 18 -16.07 -14.43 -0.22
CA LEU A 18 -16.49 -13.12 0.27
C LEU A 18 -15.31 -12.28 0.80
N ALA A 19 -14.36 -12.89 1.52
CA ALA A 19 -13.15 -12.22 2.00
C ALA A 19 -12.18 -11.85 0.86
N ALA A 20 -12.03 -12.71 -0.14
CA ALA A 20 -11.26 -12.42 -1.35
C ALA A 20 -11.95 -11.36 -2.24
N ALA A 21 -13.29 -11.31 -2.25
CA ALA A 21 -14.05 -10.29 -2.98
C ALA A 21 -13.99 -8.91 -2.30
N THR A 22 -13.83 -8.83 -0.97
CA THR A 22 -13.63 -7.55 -0.28
C THR A 22 -12.23 -6.99 -0.49
N SER A 23 -11.18 -7.84 -0.48
CA SER A 23 -9.80 -7.38 -0.77
C SER A 23 -9.61 -6.99 -2.25
N ALA A 24 -10.20 -7.75 -3.19
CA ALA A 24 -10.16 -7.44 -4.62
C ALA A 24 -10.99 -6.20 -5.01
N ARG A 25 -12.08 -5.89 -4.27
CA ARG A 25 -12.82 -4.63 -4.42
C ARG A 25 -12.02 -3.44 -3.90
N GLN A 26 -11.22 -3.62 -2.85
CA GLN A 26 -10.36 -2.57 -2.29
C GLN A 26 -9.23 -2.17 -3.26
N THR A 27 -8.51 -3.13 -3.85
CA THR A 27 -7.44 -2.82 -4.84
C THR A 27 -7.98 -2.25 -6.16
N ALA A 28 -9.13 -2.75 -6.64
CA ALA A 28 -9.78 -2.24 -7.85
C ALA A 28 -10.39 -0.84 -7.69
N ALA A 29 -10.90 -0.50 -6.49
CA ALA A 29 -11.42 0.85 -6.20
C ALA A 29 -10.29 1.89 -6.20
N HIS A 30 -9.11 1.57 -5.70
CA HIS A 30 -7.95 2.47 -5.69
C HIS A 30 -7.35 2.69 -7.09
N ALA A 31 -7.30 1.66 -7.94
CA ALA A 31 -6.89 1.82 -9.34
C ALA A 31 -7.92 2.64 -10.16
N ARG A 32 -9.23 2.48 -9.89
CA ARG A 32 -10.29 3.26 -10.55
C ARG A 32 -10.35 4.72 -10.09
N ALA A 33 -10.10 5.01 -8.81
CA ALA A 33 -10.05 6.38 -8.29
C ALA A 33 -8.91 7.19 -8.94
N ARG A 34 -7.74 6.57 -9.20
CA ARG A 34 -6.63 7.20 -9.92
C ARG A 34 -6.85 7.29 -11.45
N SER A 35 -7.54 6.32 -12.06
CA SER A 35 -7.88 6.34 -13.50
C SER A 35 -8.96 7.39 -13.85
N ALA A 36 -9.92 7.66 -12.97
CA ALA A 36 -11.01 8.60 -13.23
C ALA A 36 -10.51 10.06 -13.26
N LEU A 37 -9.50 10.40 -12.46
CA LEU A 37 -8.83 11.72 -12.47
C LEU A 37 -8.02 11.99 -13.75
N SER A 38 -7.75 10.97 -14.57
CA SER A 38 -6.97 11.11 -15.82
C SER A 38 -7.83 11.18 -17.09
N ARG A 39 -9.14 10.89 -17.04
CA ARG A 39 -9.98 10.70 -18.24
C ARG A 39 -11.04 11.77 -18.51
N ALA A 40 -11.16 12.80 -17.67
CA ALA A 40 -12.08 13.91 -17.89
C ALA A 40 -11.31 15.19 -18.28
N ALA A 41 -10.92 15.32 -19.54
CA ALA A 41 -10.54 16.61 -20.12
C ALA A 41 -10.96 16.66 -21.60
N PRO A 42 -11.91 17.53 -22.01
CA PRO A 42 -12.18 17.75 -23.42
C PRO A 42 -11.07 18.61 -24.03
N ALA A 43 -10.83 18.39 -25.33
CA ALA A 43 -9.82 19.08 -26.11
C ALA A 43 -10.15 20.58 -26.26
N GLY A 44 -9.34 21.45 -25.65
CA GLY A 44 -9.43 22.90 -25.87
C GLY A 44 -8.57 23.68 -24.88
N ARG A 45 -7.45 24.22 -25.37
CA ARG A 45 -6.52 25.15 -24.69
C ARG A 45 -5.95 24.68 -23.34
N ARG A 46 -4.80 24.00 -23.40
CA ARG A 46 -3.95 23.71 -22.23
C ARG A 46 -3.35 25.01 -21.67
N ALA A 47 -3.95 25.54 -20.61
CA ALA A 47 -3.19 26.17 -19.54
C ALA A 47 -2.53 25.02 -18.77
N ALA A 48 -1.20 24.95 -18.80
CA ALA A 48 -0.44 24.03 -17.97
C ALA A 48 -0.68 24.41 -16.50
N VAL A 49 -1.48 23.61 -15.79
CA VAL A 49 -1.57 23.70 -14.34
C VAL A 49 -0.25 23.16 -13.80
N ARG A 50 0.66 24.11 -13.53
CA ARG A 50 1.86 23.89 -12.72
C ARG A 50 1.40 23.38 -11.36
N PHE A 51 1.77 22.15 -11.01
CA PHE A 51 1.80 21.74 -9.61
C PHE A 51 2.81 22.67 -8.92
N SER A 52 2.29 23.56 -8.08
CA SER A 52 3.10 24.51 -7.34
C SER A 52 4.00 23.71 -6.40
N ALA A 53 5.30 23.98 -6.51
CA ALA A 53 6.35 23.43 -5.69
C ALA A 53 6.17 23.85 -4.22
N VAL A 54 5.73 22.90 -3.40
CA VAL A 54 5.95 22.78 -1.95
C VAL A 54 5.99 21.26 -1.76
N ASP A 55 7.12 20.57 -1.95
CA ASP A 55 8.23 20.49 -0.98
C ASP A 55 9.47 19.85 -1.65
N ALA A 56 9.93 20.35 -2.79
CA ALA A 56 11.25 19.98 -3.36
C ALA A 56 12.44 20.61 -2.59
N ARG A 57 12.22 21.01 -1.33
CA ARG A 57 13.19 21.66 -0.44
C ARG A 57 13.36 20.96 0.91
N ARG A 58 12.74 19.78 1.11
CA ARG A 58 12.97 18.99 2.33
C ARG A 58 14.21 18.10 2.29
N ASP A 59 14.81 17.89 1.12
CA ASP A 59 16.02 17.07 0.97
C ASP A 59 17.31 17.77 1.41
N ASP A 60 17.30 19.11 1.60
CA ASP A 60 18.51 19.89 1.96
C ASP A 60 18.59 20.28 3.45
N GLU A 61 17.53 20.06 4.25
CA GLU A 61 17.51 20.41 5.69
C GLU A 61 17.56 19.20 6.64
N LEU A 62 17.40 17.98 6.13
CA LEU A 62 17.63 16.75 6.90
C LEU A 62 19.08 16.31 6.66
N GLY A 63 19.94 16.46 7.66
CA GLY A 63 21.37 16.12 7.57
C GLY A 63 21.64 14.69 7.08
N PRO A 64 22.92 14.34 6.80
CA PRO A 64 23.36 13.11 6.12
C PRO A 64 23.11 11.77 6.87
N LEU A 65 22.19 11.72 7.82
CA LEU A 65 21.96 10.60 8.75
C LEU A 65 20.61 9.90 8.60
N HIS A 66 19.67 10.41 7.80
CA HIS A 66 18.42 9.69 7.55
C HIS A 66 18.56 8.72 6.37
N PRO A 67 18.23 7.42 6.54
CA PRO A 67 18.32 6.45 5.47
C PRO A 67 17.31 6.79 4.37
N THR A 68 17.80 6.94 3.14
CA THR A 68 16.98 7.20 1.95
C THR A 68 16.79 5.93 1.13
N VAL A 69 15.65 5.81 0.44
CA VAL A 69 15.37 4.66 -0.44
C VAL A 69 16.46 4.55 -1.52
N GLN A 70 17.05 3.36 -1.63
CA GLN A 70 17.98 3.03 -2.70
C GLN A 70 17.22 2.73 -3.99
N TRP A 71 17.48 3.53 -5.02
CA TRP A 71 16.87 3.41 -6.34
C TRP A 71 17.87 2.79 -7.33
N LEU A 72 17.36 2.00 -8.28
CA LEU A 72 18.16 1.56 -9.41
C LEU A 72 18.58 2.75 -10.30
N PRO A 73 19.69 2.61 -11.05
CA PRO A 73 20.04 3.56 -12.09
C PRO A 73 18.89 3.78 -13.07
N PRO A 74 18.80 4.96 -13.72
CA PRO A 74 17.83 5.22 -14.77
C PRO A 74 17.83 4.12 -15.84
N LEU A 75 16.64 3.65 -16.23
CA LEU A 75 16.52 2.62 -17.24
C LEU A 75 17.14 3.09 -18.57
N GLY A 76 18.17 2.37 -19.03
CA GLY A 76 18.93 2.68 -20.24
C GLY A 76 20.29 3.32 -20.02
N SER A 77 20.74 3.53 -18.77
CA SER A 77 22.09 4.02 -18.44
C SER A 77 23.07 2.90 -18.06
N GLU A 78 22.83 1.65 -18.46
CA GLU A 78 23.58 0.49 -17.96
C GLU A 78 24.95 0.32 -18.66
N GLY A 79 25.98 0.00 -17.87
CA GLY A 79 27.33 -0.37 -18.33
C GLY A 79 27.43 -1.82 -18.85
N PRO A 80 28.63 -2.28 -19.25
CA PRO A 80 28.85 -3.63 -19.78
C PRO A 80 28.37 -4.72 -18.82
N ASP A 81 27.92 -5.85 -19.36
CA ASP A 81 27.43 -7.00 -18.60
C ASP A 81 28.59 -7.68 -17.87
N GLU A 82 28.87 -7.22 -16.65
CA GLU A 82 29.70 -7.95 -15.71
C GLU A 82 28.96 -9.26 -15.38
N GLY A 83 29.69 -10.38 -15.53
CA GLY A 83 29.13 -11.73 -15.57
C GLY A 83 28.23 -12.06 -14.38
N SER A 84 27.33 -13.03 -14.58
CA SER A 84 26.38 -13.49 -13.56
C SER A 84 27.06 -13.75 -12.22
N ALA A 85 26.75 -12.95 -11.20
CA ALA A 85 27.15 -13.21 -9.84
C ALA A 85 26.52 -14.53 -9.36
N GLU A 86 27.30 -15.36 -8.68
CA GLU A 86 26.86 -16.66 -8.14
C GLU A 86 25.61 -16.47 -7.27
N GLY A 87 24.55 -17.27 -7.52
CA GLY A 87 23.27 -17.16 -6.82
C GLY A 87 22.23 -16.20 -7.43
N SER A 88 22.55 -15.55 -8.55
CA SER A 88 21.59 -14.67 -9.25
C SER A 88 20.63 -15.47 -10.14
N ILE A 89 19.35 -15.11 -10.12
CA ILE A 89 18.30 -15.68 -10.97
C ILE A 89 17.64 -14.61 -11.83
N THR A 90 17.07 -15.01 -12.96
CA THR A 90 16.27 -14.10 -13.80
C THR A 90 14.80 -14.25 -13.48
N LEU A 91 14.15 -13.15 -13.08
CA LEU A 91 12.71 -13.12 -12.83
C LEU A 91 12.01 -12.00 -13.62
N PRO A 92 10.75 -12.20 -14.03
CA PRO A 92 9.90 -11.11 -14.51
C PRO A 92 9.71 -10.03 -13.44
N ILE A 93 9.62 -8.76 -13.84
CA ILE A 93 9.26 -7.65 -12.98
C ILE A 93 7.87 -7.13 -13.35
N PHE A 94 7.06 -6.93 -12.33
CA PHE A 94 5.80 -6.20 -12.37
C PHE A 94 5.91 -4.95 -11.49
N PRO A 95 6.24 -3.78 -12.06
CA PRO A 95 6.30 -2.53 -11.31
C PRO A 95 4.88 -2.04 -10.98
N LEU A 96 4.53 -2.00 -9.70
CA LEU A 96 3.20 -1.62 -9.20
C LEU A 96 3.23 -0.24 -8.54
N GLY A 97 3.53 0.79 -9.34
CA GLY A 97 3.46 2.18 -8.93
C GLY A 97 4.25 2.50 -7.65
N SER A 98 3.77 3.47 -6.88
CA SER A 98 4.40 3.93 -5.64
C SER A 98 3.95 3.11 -4.41
N VAL A 99 3.66 1.80 -4.58
CA VAL A 99 3.14 0.95 -3.52
C VAL A 99 4.20 -0.05 -3.08
N CYS A 100 4.53 -0.01 -1.79
CA CYS A 100 5.38 -1.01 -1.14
C CYS A 100 4.55 -2.21 -0.69
N TYR A 101 4.97 -3.42 -1.07
CA TYR A 101 4.34 -4.68 -0.66
C TYR A 101 5.24 -5.40 0.34
N LEU A 102 4.64 -6.04 1.35
CA LEU A 102 5.37 -6.63 2.47
C LEU A 102 5.47 -8.16 2.37
N PRO A 103 6.54 -8.78 2.90
CA PRO A 103 6.66 -10.23 2.99
C PRO A 103 5.52 -10.86 3.79
N PHE A 104 5.17 -12.12 3.46
CA PHE A 104 4.15 -12.92 4.16
C PHE A 104 2.74 -12.32 4.13
N THR A 105 2.46 -11.47 3.14
CA THR A 105 1.12 -10.92 2.87
C THR A 105 0.51 -11.56 1.63
N SER A 106 -0.82 -11.49 1.50
CA SER A 106 -1.54 -12.02 0.34
C SER A 106 -2.28 -10.91 -0.41
N HIS A 107 -2.20 -10.93 -1.74
CA HIS A 107 -2.69 -9.85 -2.60
C HIS A 107 -3.45 -10.37 -3.83
N GLY A 108 -4.63 -9.78 -4.04
CA GLY A 108 -5.41 -9.97 -5.26
C GLY A 108 -5.01 -8.95 -6.33
N LEU A 109 -4.54 -9.42 -7.49
CA LEU A 109 -4.25 -8.57 -8.65
C LEU A 109 -5.23 -8.86 -9.79
N ASN A 110 -5.71 -7.77 -10.41
CA ASN A 110 -6.55 -7.83 -11.60
C ASN A 110 -5.69 -7.49 -12.82
N ILE A 111 -5.54 -8.45 -13.72
CA ILE A 111 -4.63 -8.31 -14.87
C ILE A 111 -5.40 -7.90 -16.11
N PHE A 112 -5.16 -6.67 -16.56
CA PHE A 112 -5.79 -6.08 -17.73
C PHE A 112 -4.80 -5.84 -18.88
N GLU A 113 -3.57 -5.40 -18.62
CA GLU A 113 -2.60 -5.03 -19.67
C GLU A 113 -2.07 -6.25 -20.44
N PRO A 114 -2.00 -6.21 -21.78
CA PRO A 114 -1.50 -7.32 -22.61
C PRO A 114 -0.12 -7.84 -22.22
N ARG A 115 0.84 -6.95 -21.91
CA ARG A 115 2.20 -7.35 -21.51
C ARG A 115 2.23 -8.20 -20.24
N TYR A 116 1.34 -7.93 -19.29
CA TYR A 116 1.24 -8.72 -18.07
C TYR A 116 0.45 -10.00 -18.30
N ARG A 117 -0.51 -10.05 -19.24
CA ARG A 117 -1.10 -11.33 -19.67
C ARG A 117 -0.02 -12.28 -20.22
N ALA A 118 0.93 -11.75 -21.00
CA ALA A 118 2.07 -12.52 -21.48
C ALA A 118 2.96 -13.01 -20.33
N LEU A 119 3.25 -12.17 -19.33
CA LEU A 119 3.96 -12.57 -18.10
C LEU A 119 3.26 -13.75 -17.42
N TYR A 120 1.94 -13.66 -17.19
CA TYR A 120 1.18 -14.71 -16.51
C TYR A 120 1.19 -16.02 -17.28
N ASN A 121 1.07 -15.96 -18.61
CA ASN A 121 1.22 -17.16 -19.44
C ASN A 121 2.62 -17.76 -19.27
N ASP A 122 3.68 -16.95 -19.35
CA ASP A 122 5.06 -17.42 -19.24
C ASP A 122 5.35 -18.08 -17.89
N ILE A 123 4.92 -17.49 -16.77
CA ILE A 123 5.15 -18.06 -15.43
C ILE A 123 4.33 -19.34 -15.17
N LEU A 124 3.23 -19.53 -15.90
CA LEU A 124 2.44 -20.76 -15.85
C LEU A 124 3.09 -21.85 -16.70
N PHE A 125 3.53 -21.53 -17.92
CA PHE A 125 4.17 -22.49 -18.83
C PHE A 125 5.52 -22.97 -18.31
N ASN A 126 6.33 -22.08 -17.72
CA ASN A 126 7.64 -22.45 -17.18
C ASN A 126 7.55 -23.09 -15.77
N GLY A 127 6.36 -23.14 -15.17
CA GLY A 127 6.13 -23.71 -13.83
C GLY A 127 6.69 -22.90 -12.66
N SER A 128 7.37 -21.78 -12.90
CA SER A 128 8.00 -20.97 -11.84
C SER A 128 6.97 -20.31 -10.92
N ARG A 129 5.83 -19.86 -11.49
CA ARG A 129 4.76 -19.13 -10.80
C ARG A 129 5.23 -17.93 -9.96
N ARG A 130 6.40 -17.37 -10.27
CA ARG A 130 7.06 -16.32 -9.47
C ARG A 130 7.39 -15.12 -10.34
N PHE A 131 7.20 -13.94 -9.78
CA PHE A 131 7.65 -12.68 -10.36
C PHE A 131 7.95 -11.67 -9.26
N VAL A 132 8.72 -10.63 -9.60
CA VAL A 132 9.13 -9.58 -8.67
C VAL A 132 8.19 -8.39 -8.79
N VAL A 133 7.75 -7.87 -7.66
CA VAL A 133 7.06 -6.59 -7.55
C VAL A 133 8.00 -5.60 -6.89
N THR A 134 8.10 -4.40 -7.46
CA THR A 134 8.95 -3.32 -6.93
C THR A 134 8.23 -1.97 -6.98
N MET A 135 8.57 -1.11 -6.03
CA MET A 135 8.10 0.27 -5.98
C MET A 135 8.77 1.09 -7.09
N VAL A 136 8.03 2.06 -7.62
CA VAL A 136 8.51 3.03 -8.61
C VAL A 136 8.44 4.41 -8.01
N ASP A 137 9.55 5.14 -8.09
CA ASP A 137 9.58 6.55 -7.71
C ASP A 137 8.63 7.34 -8.63
N PRO A 138 7.59 8.01 -8.08
CA PRO A 138 6.66 8.80 -8.88
C PRO A 138 7.32 10.00 -9.59
N LEU A 139 8.44 10.51 -9.08
CA LEU A 139 9.13 11.68 -9.63
C LEU A 139 10.13 11.28 -10.73
N THR A 140 11.01 10.33 -10.44
CA THR A 140 12.06 9.93 -11.39
C THR A 140 11.70 8.73 -12.27
N GLY A 141 10.66 7.97 -11.90
CA GLY A 141 10.29 6.72 -12.58
C GLY A 141 11.28 5.57 -12.35
N ARG A 142 12.23 5.71 -11.41
CA ARG A 142 13.21 4.68 -11.07
C ARG A 142 12.57 3.56 -10.27
N LEU A 143 13.06 2.34 -10.45
CA LEU A 143 12.62 1.18 -9.69
C LEU A 143 13.41 1.11 -8.38
N ALA A 144 12.77 0.72 -7.28
CA ALA A 144 13.48 0.47 -6.04
C ALA A 144 14.42 -0.72 -6.20
N LYS A 145 15.60 -0.62 -5.56
CA LYS A 145 16.64 -1.66 -5.63
C LYS A 145 16.19 -2.98 -4.99
N THR A 146 15.29 -2.95 -4.02
CA THR A 146 14.73 -4.15 -3.38
C THR A 146 13.27 -4.28 -3.72
N GLY A 147 12.87 -5.47 -4.15
CA GLY A 147 11.48 -5.84 -4.41
C GLY A 147 11.07 -7.08 -3.63
N VAL A 148 9.82 -7.46 -3.77
CA VAL A 148 9.25 -8.67 -3.17
C VAL A 148 8.84 -9.68 -4.23
N VAL A 149 8.93 -10.96 -3.89
CA VAL A 149 8.57 -12.06 -4.79
C VAL A 149 7.13 -12.45 -4.56
N PHE A 150 6.31 -12.22 -5.58
CA PHE A 150 4.94 -12.70 -5.63
C PHE A 150 4.94 -14.13 -6.17
N TYR A 151 4.29 -15.02 -5.44
CA TYR A 151 3.97 -16.37 -5.89
C TYR A 151 2.49 -16.44 -6.25
N LEU A 152 2.17 -17.01 -7.42
CA LEU A 152 0.80 -17.20 -7.88
C LEU A 152 0.17 -18.43 -7.22
N ASP A 153 -0.80 -18.19 -6.34
CA ASP A 153 -1.54 -19.24 -5.63
C ASP A 153 -2.70 -19.75 -6.48
N GLU A 154 -3.57 -18.82 -6.90
CA GLU A 154 -4.79 -19.12 -7.64
C GLU A 154 -4.96 -18.14 -8.80
N LEU A 155 -5.41 -18.66 -9.95
CA LEU A 155 -5.75 -17.87 -11.12
C LEU A 155 -7.16 -18.23 -11.58
N LYS A 156 -8.01 -17.21 -11.70
CA LYS A 156 -9.36 -17.33 -12.24
C LYS A 156 -9.50 -16.47 -13.47
N GLU A 157 -9.87 -17.08 -14.59
CA GLU A 157 -10.23 -16.36 -15.81
C GLU A 157 -11.67 -15.85 -15.70
N VAL A 158 -11.86 -14.54 -15.92
CA VAL A 158 -13.17 -13.86 -15.79
C VAL A 158 -13.50 -12.99 -17.01
N SER A 159 -12.83 -13.25 -18.13
CA SER A 159 -13.01 -12.55 -19.41
C SER A 159 -14.48 -12.53 -19.85
N GLU A 160 -15.17 -13.68 -19.79
CA GLU A 160 -16.58 -13.82 -20.17
C GLU A 160 -17.54 -13.06 -19.25
N GLN A 161 -17.23 -12.97 -17.95
CA GLN A 161 -18.09 -12.34 -16.94
C GLN A 161 -17.94 -10.81 -16.89
N THR A 162 -16.81 -10.29 -17.39
CA THR A 162 -16.45 -8.86 -17.29
C THR A 162 -16.43 -8.15 -18.64
N GLY A 163 -16.87 -8.80 -19.72
CA GLY A 163 -16.84 -8.26 -21.07
C GLY A 163 -15.42 -7.89 -21.51
N ASP A 164 -14.46 -8.78 -21.27
CA ASP A 164 -13.03 -8.63 -21.60
C ASP A 164 -12.27 -7.47 -20.91
N SER A 165 -12.91 -6.75 -19.98
CA SER A 165 -12.26 -5.67 -19.23
C SER A 165 -11.21 -6.18 -18.22
N VAL A 166 -11.39 -7.39 -17.68
CA VAL A 166 -10.41 -8.07 -16.82
C VAL A 166 -10.28 -9.52 -17.30
N LYS A 167 -9.07 -9.93 -17.68
CA LYS A 167 -8.85 -11.31 -18.14
C LYS A 167 -8.66 -12.26 -16.96
N PHE A 168 -7.81 -11.89 -16.01
CA PHE A 168 -7.48 -12.73 -14.86
C PHE A 168 -7.68 -12.00 -13.53
N VAL A 169 -8.29 -12.71 -12.57
CA VAL A 169 -8.27 -12.38 -11.15
C VAL A 169 -7.34 -13.39 -10.49
N CYS A 170 -6.26 -12.90 -9.92
CA CYS A 170 -5.17 -13.72 -9.42
C CYS A 170 -4.95 -13.45 -7.93
N GLN A 171 -4.79 -14.51 -7.14
CA GLN A 171 -4.37 -14.43 -5.74
C GLN A 171 -2.90 -14.79 -5.63
N HIS A 172 -2.16 -14.02 -4.84
CA HIS A 172 -0.73 -14.20 -4.65
C HIS A 172 -0.38 -14.16 -3.18
N SER A 173 0.70 -14.86 -2.86
CA SER A 173 1.38 -14.77 -1.58
C SER A 173 2.77 -14.20 -1.79
N VAL A 174 3.18 -13.29 -0.91
CA VAL A 174 4.52 -12.71 -0.93
C VAL A 174 5.46 -13.64 -0.17
N ILE A 175 6.33 -14.34 -0.89
CA ILE A 175 7.15 -15.43 -0.33
C ILE A 175 8.56 -15.01 0.08
N GLY A 176 8.95 -13.76 -0.17
CA GLY A 176 10.26 -13.24 0.23
C GLY A 176 10.66 -11.95 -0.48
N CYS A 177 11.89 -11.51 -0.21
CA CYS A 177 12.49 -10.31 -0.79
C CYS A 177 13.63 -10.67 -1.74
N VAL A 178 13.85 -9.80 -2.72
CA VAL A 178 14.98 -9.89 -3.65
C VAL A 178 15.63 -8.53 -3.83
N GLU A 179 16.95 -8.56 -4.01
CA GLU A 179 17.71 -7.42 -4.51
C GLU A 179 17.74 -7.48 -6.02
N ILE A 180 17.32 -6.40 -6.67
CA ILE A 180 17.35 -6.25 -8.12
C ILE A 180 18.74 -5.71 -8.49
N GLU A 181 19.50 -6.51 -9.23
CA GLU A 181 20.87 -6.12 -9.62
C GLU A 181 20.84 -5.23 -10.86
N ARG A 182 20.11 -5.66 -11.90
CA ARG A 182 19.90 -4.87 -13.13
C ARG A 182 18.63 -5.30 -13.87
N VAL A 183 18.15 -4.43 -14.75
CA VAL A 183 17.05 -4.74 -15.67
C VAL A 183 17.64 -5.22 -17.00
N LEU A 184 17.26 -6.40 -17.45
CA LEU A 184 17.84 -7.06 -18.62
C LEU A 184 17.30 -6.54 -19.96
N ASN A 185 16.12 -5.96 -19.96
CA ASN A 185 15.45 -5.45 -21.17
C ASN A 185 14.87 -4.04 -20.96
N PRO A 186 15.66 -3.04 -20.55
CA PRO A 186 15.16 -1.72 -20.16
C PRO A 186 14.39 -0.98 -21.28
N GLN A 187 14.67 -1.29 -22.55
CA GLN A 187 13.98 -0.75 -23.71
C GLN A 187 12.46 -0.99 -23.69
N VAL A 188 12.00 -2.12 -23.13
CA VAL A 188 10.58 -2.48 -23.13
C VAL A 188 9.77 -1.62 -22.16
N TRP A 189 10.44 -0.90 -21.24
CA TRP A 189 9.79 0.07 -20.38
C TRP A 189 9.12 1.18 -21.19
N ARG A 190 9.77 1.62 -22.27
CA ARG A 190 9.25 2.67 -23.16
C ARG A 190 8.27 2.11 -24.17
N THR A 191 8.59 1.00 -24.83
CA THR A 191 7.74 0.44 -25.90
C THR A 191 6.49 -0.24 -25.36
N ARG A 192 6.53 -0.77 -24.13
CA ARG A 192 5.45 -1.52 -23.46
C ARG A 192 4.97 -2.76 -24.23
N GLU A 193 5.77 -3.24 -25.18
CA GLU A 193 5.45 -4.42 -26.01
C GLU A 193 5.43 -5.71 -25.18
N THR A 194 6.29 -5.80 -24.16
CA THR A 194 6.38 -6.93 -23.24
C THR A 194 6.70 -6.46 -21.82
N TYR A 195 6.87 -7.40 -20.89
CA TYR A 195 7.18 -7.15 -19.49
C TYR A 195 8.70 -7.06 -19.24
N LEU A 196 9.07 -6.40 -18.15
CA LEU A 196 10.48 -6.26 -17.75
C LEU A 196 11.00 -7.57 -17.17
N LYS A 197 12.28 -7.85 -17.37
CA LYS A 197 13.02 -8.96 -16.77
C LYS A 197 14.21 -8.37 -16.04
N ALA A 198 14.53 -8.90 -14.86
CA ALA A 198 15.73 -8.51 -14.14
C ALA A 198 16.52 -9.71 -13.67
N ARG A 199 17.82 -9.47 -13.52
CA ARG A 199 18.69 -10.30 -12.71
C ARG A 199 18.48 -9.89 -11.25
N VAL A 200 18.16 -10.86 -10.41
CA VAL A 200 17.87 -10.62 -9.01
C VAL A 200 18.60 -11.63 -8.13
N ARG A 201 18.91 -11.20 -6.91
CA ARG A 201 19.49 -12.03 -5.86
C ARG A 201 18.49 -12.20 -4.74
N GLN A 202 18.29 -13.44 -4.29
CA GLN A 202 17.42 -13.69 -3.15
C GLN A 202 18.03 -13.11 -1.87
N ARG A 203 17.26 -12.34 -1.12
CA ARG A 203 17.66 -11.85 0.20
C ARG A 203 17.21 -12.90 1.22
N THR A 204 18.19 -13.46 1.92
CA THR A 204 17.95 -14.40 3.02
C THR A 204 18.37 -13.73 4.31
N GLU A 205 17.55 -13.81 5.34
CA GLU A 205 17.92 -13.31 6.65
C GLU A 205 18.86 -14.31 7.33
N PRO A 206 20.03 -13.86 7.81
CA PRO A 206 20.88 -14.70 8.63
C PRO A 206 20.11 -15.05 9.92
N CYS A 207 19.78 -16.33 10.08
CA CYS A 207 19.11 -16.85 11.26
C CYS A 207 20.17 -17.45 12.19
N GLU A 208 20.52 -16.72 13.23
CA GLU A 208 21.25 -17.25 14.40
C GLU A 208 20.21 -17.58 15.47
N PRO A 209 19.76 -18.85 15.58
CA PRO A 209 18.65 -19.22 16.48
C PRO A 209 18.97 -19.00 17.96
N ASP A 210 20.26 -19.00 18.33
CA ASP A 210 20.73 -18.84 19.71
C ASP A 210 21.24 -17.42 20.03
N ALA A 211 21.07 -16.46 19.10
CA ALA A 211 21.43 -15.08 19.37
C ALA A 211 20.55 -14.49 20.49
N PRO A 212 21.12 -13.71 21.43
CA PRO A 212 20.33 -13.06 22.47
C PRO A 212 19.31 -12.08 21.86
N PRO A 213 18.15 -11.88 22.51
CA PRO A 213 17.15 -10.93 22.03
C PRO A 213 17.76 -9.53 21.94
N CYS A 214 17.47 -8.84 20.84
CA CYS A 214 17.94 -7.47 20.63
C CYS A 214 17.23 -6.51 21.60
N PRO A 215 17.93 -5.60 22.29
CA PRO A 215 17.30 -4.61 23.18
C PRO A 215 16.17 -3.82 22.51
N LEU A 216 16.30 -3.53 21.20
CA LEU A 216 15.29 -2.82 20.41
C LEU A 216 13.95 -3.58 20.33
N GLU A 217 13.93 -4.91 20.48
CA GLU A 217 12.67 -5.67 20.51
C GLU A 217 11.80 -5.25 21.70
N THR A 218 12.43 -5.02 22.86
CA THR A 218 11.75 -4.55 24.07
C THR A 218 11.30 -3.10 23.92
N GLU A 219 12.12 -2.26 23.29
CA GLU A 219 11.78 -0.85 23.04
C GLU A 219 10.59 -0.70 22.09
N VAL A 220 10.56 -1.48 20.99
CA VAL A 220 9.44 -1.51 20.05
C VAL A 220 8.17 -1.99 20.73
N ALA A 221 8.24 -3.06 21.54
CA ALA A 221 7.09 -3.55 22.29
C ALA A 221 6.52 -2.46 23.23
N ALA A 222 7.39 -1.80 24.00
CA ALA A 222 6.99 -0.70 24.88
C ALA A 222 6.41 0.49 24.10
N ALA A 223 6.99 0.84 22.94
CA ALA A 223 6.47 1.90 22.08
C ALA A 223 5.07 1.57 21.53
N MET A 224 4.85 0.33 21.11
CA MET A 224 3.52 -0.14 20.66
C MET A 224 2.49 -0.06 21.79
N GLU A 225 2.85 -0.47 23.01
CA GLU A 225 1.96 -0.33 24.18
C GLU A 225 1.58 1.13 24.44
N ARG A 226 2.55 2.06 24.34
CA ARG A 226 2.28 3.51 24.44
C ARG A 226 1.30 3.97 23.38
N VAL A 227 1.46 3.56 22.12
CA VAL A 227 0.52 3.89 21.03
C VAL A 227 -0.88 3.39 21.36
N VAL A 228 -1.03 2.13 21.80
CA VAL A 228 -2.35 1.57 22.14
C VAL A 228 -3.01 2.33 23.30
N ALA A 229 -2.24 2.70 24.32
CA ALA A 229 -2.74 3.48 25.44
C ALA A 229 -3.23 4.87 24.99
N LEU A 230 -2.43 5.57 24.17
CA LEU A 230 -2.79 6.89 23.65
C LEU A 230 -3.99 6.84 22.70
N GLN A 231 -4.10 5.81 21.83
CA GLN A 231 -5.27 5.61 20.97
C GLN A 231 -6.55 5.41 21.77
N ALA A 232 -6.48 4.72 22.91
CA ALA A 232 -7.62 4.54 23.80
C ALA A 232 -8.00 5.86 24.48
N GLU A 233 -7.02 6.66 24.92
CA GLU A 233 -7.24 7.98 25.54
C GLU A 233 -7.87 8.99 24.58
N THR A 234 -7.38 9.05 23.34
CA THR A 234 -7.88 10.00 22.31
C THR A 234 -9.15 9.53 21.60
N ASN A 235 -9.64 8.33 21.94
CA ASN A 235 -10.72 7.60 21.28
C ASN A 235 -10.54 7.53 19.75
N GLU A 236 -9.31 7.31 19.30
CA GLU A 236 -9.00 7.22 17.88
C GLU A 236 -9.59 5.95 17.28
N MET A 237 -10.12 6.06 16.06
CA MET A 237 -10.66 4.95 15.30
C MET A 237 -10.22 5.09 13.83
N PRO A 238 -9.80 3.99 13.19
CA PRO A 238 -9.55 2.66 13.74
C PRO A 238 -8.33 2.63 14.69
N ARG A 239 -8.29 1.66 15.62
CA ARG A 239 -7.23 1.51 16.63
C ARG A 239 -6.87 0.05 16.89
N PHE A 240 -5.70 -0.15 17.48
CA PHE A 240 -5.37 -1.44 18.09
C PHE A 240 -6.16 -1.68 19.37
N THR A 241 -6.48 -2.94 19.64
CA THR A 241 -7.06 -3.34 20.93
C THR A 241 -5.97 -3.94 21.82
N ARG A 242 -6.14 -3.89 23.15
CA ARG A 242 -5.22 -4.55 24.09
C ARG A 242 -5.08 -6.06 23.82
N GLY A 243 -6.10 -6.70 23.26
CA GLY A 243 -6.02 -8.10 22.85
C GLY A 243 -5.03 -8.35 21.70
N MET A 244 -4.90 -7.38 20.78
CA MET A 244 -3.97 -7.46 19.64
C MET A 244 -2.51 -7.33 20.06
N LEU A 245 -2.19 -6.69 21.20
CA LEU A 245 -0.83 -6.63 21.73
C LEU A 245 -0.21 -8.02 21.91
N LYS A 246 -1.03 -9.03 22.24
CA LYS A 246 -0.58 -10.42 22.37
C LYS A 246 -0.18 -11.07 21.04
N ALA A 247 -0.70 -10.54 19.92
CA ALA A 247 -0.39 -11.01 18.58
C ALA A 247 0.79 -10.25 17.95
N LEU A 248 1.20 -9.12 18.55
CA LEU A 248 2.37 -8.37 18.11
C LEU A 248 3.61 -9.05 18.67
N ASN A 249 4.44 -9.55 17.76
CA ASN A 249 5.71 -10.17 18.08
C ASN A 249 6.78 -9.62 17.15
N VAL A 250 7.83 -9.05 17.73
CA VAL A 250 8.96 -8.47 16.98
C VAL A 250 10.25 -9.25 17.20
N SER A 251 10.16 -10.44 17.81
CA SER A 251 11.31 -11.32 18.02
C SER A 251 11.96 -11.73 16.70
N ARG A 252 13.27 -11.95 16.72
CA ARG A 252 14.00 -12.63 15.65
C ARG A 252 13.51 -14.08 15.50
N ALA A 253 12.50 -14.31 14.66
CA ALA A 253 12.02 -15.63 14.27
C ALA A 253 12.76 -16.12 13.00
N PRO A 254 12.87 -17.44 12.76
CA PRO A 254 13.40 -17.96 11.51
C PRO A 254 12.67 -17.35 10.30
N GLY A 255 13.43 -16.71 9.40
CA GLY A 255 12.90 -16.03 8.21
C GLY A 255 12.20 -14.69 8.47
N GLY A 256 12.34 -14.11 9.67
CA GLY A 256 11.84 -12.75 9.98
C GLY A 256 10.33 -12.63 10.11
N GLU A 257 9.60 -13.74 10.04
CA GLU A 257 8.15 -13.74 9.87
C GLU A 257 7.42 -13.00 11.00
N ALA A 258 7.90 -13.12 12.24
CA ALA A 258 7.29 -12.47 13.40
C ALA A 258 7.24 -10.94 13.22
N LEU A 259 8.41 -10.32 12.94
CA LEU A 259 8.50 -8.88 12.69
C LEU A 259 7.60 -8.48 11.52
N TRP A 260 7.67 -9.19 10.39
CA TRP A 260 6.88 -8.86 9.20
C TRP A 260 5.37 -8.97 9.42
N ARG A 261 4.89 -9.92 10.24
CA ARG A 261 3.48 -9.97 10.64
C ARG A 261 3.09 -8.75 11.47
N THR A 262 3.93 -8.32 12.40
CA THR A 262 3.71 -7.11 13.21
C THR A 262 3.69 -5.85 12.33
N VAL A 263 4.67 -5.71 11.43
CA VAL A 263 4.74 -4.63 10.44
C VAL A 263 3.52 -4.66 9.51
N GLY A 264 3.05 -5.84 9.11
CA GLY A 264 1.84 -6.02 8.31
C GLY A 264 0.57 -5.59 9.04
N LEU A 265 0.45 -5.86 10.34
CA LEU A 265 -0.66 -5.34 11.17
C LEU A 265 -0.61 -3.82 11.31
N TRP A 266 0.60 -3.26 11.45
CA TRP A 266 0.81 -1.81 11.45
C TRP A 266 0.38 -1.18 10.13
N HIS A 267 0.86 -1.73 9.01
CA HIS A 267 0.48 -1.32 7.66
C HIS A 267 -1.05 -1.35 7.47
N ALA A 268 -1.70 -2.47 7.82
CA ALA A 268 -3.15 -2.62 7.72
C ALA A 268 -3.90 -1.57 8.57
N LEU A 269 -3.41 -1.24 9.78
CA LEU A 269 -4.00 -0.16 10.57
C LEU A 269 -3.93 1.17 9.81
N GLN A 270 -2.79 1.53 9.24
CA GLN A 270 -2.63 2.78 8.48
C GLN A 270 -3.57 2.82 7.26
N GLU A 271 -3.71 1.71 6.54
CA GLU A 271 -4.68 1.62 5.43
C GLU A 271 -6.12 1.84 5.90
N GLN A 272 -6.52 1.19 7.00
CA GLN A 272 -7.87 1.36 7.55
C GLN A 272 -8.11 2.80 8.01
N ARG A 273 -7.10 3.51 8.51
CA ARG A 273 -7.21 4.94 8.90
C ARG A 273 -7.50 5.81 7.69
N VAL A 274 -6.74 5.64 6.60
CA VAL A 274 -6.99 6.36 5.35
C VAL A 274 -8.42 6.11 4.85
N LEU A 275 -8.88 4.85 4.87
CA LEU A 275 -10.24 4.50 4.48
C LEU A 275 -11.32 5.10 5.39
N SER A 276 -11.08 5.13 6.70
CA SER A 276 -11.99 5.73 7.68
C SER A 276 -12.15 7.24 7.45
N VAL A 277 -11.04 7.95 7.21
CA VAL A 277 -11.06 9.38 6.91
C VAL A 277 -11.77 9.65 5.59
N GLN A 278 -11.54 8.84 4.55
CA GLN A 278 -12.26 8.94 3.29
C GLN A 278 -13.78 8.71 3.47
N ALA A 279 -14.17 7.70 4.25
CA ALA A 279 -15.57 7.43 4.55
C ALA A 279 -16.23 8.59 5.31
N GLN A 280 -15.50 9.18 6.28
CA GLN A 280 -15.97 10.34 7.03
C GLN A 280 -16.17 11.56 6.12
N MET A 281 -15.22 11.84 5.22
CA MET A 281 -15.36 12.89 4.21
C MET A 281 -16.62 12.71 3.36
N GLN A 282 -16.89 11.48 2.89
CA GLN A 282 -18.08 11.20 2.09
C GLN A 282 -19.39 11.34 2.89
N ALA A 283 -19.37 10.94 4.17
CA ALA A 283 -20.50 11.10 5.07
C ALA A 283 -20.82 12.59 5.31
N ASP A 284 -19.81 13.43 5.55
CA ASP A 284 -19.97 14.87 5.77
C ASP A 284 -20.49 15.59 4.52
N ILE A 285 -19.96 15.24 3.35
CA ILE A 285 -20.46 15.74 2.05
C ILE A 285 -21.94 15.38 1.88
N SER A 286 -22.28 14.10 2.11
CA SER A 286 -23.65 13.59 1.95
C SER A 286 -24.60 14.28 2.92
N LYS A 287 -24.20 14.43 4.19
CA LYS A 287 -24.99 15.12 5.22
C LYS A 287 -25.26 16.57 4.81
N ARG A 288 -24.24 17.30 4.34
CA ARG A 288 -24.40 18.70 3.94
C ARG A 288 -25.36 18.87 2.75
N VAL A 289 -25.29 17.97 1.77
CA VAL A 289 -26.22 17.97 0.63
C VAL A 289 -27.65 17.69 1.08
N VAL A 290 -27.84 16.70 1.96
CA VAL A 290 -29.16 16.35 2.50
C VAL A 290 -29.76 17.49 3.32
N ASP A 291 -28.97 18.13 4.19
CA ASP A 291 -29.42 19.27 5.00
C ASP A 291 -29.87 20.43 4.11
N HIS A 292 -29.17 20.69 3.00
CA HIS A 292 -29.57 21.70 2.04
C HIS A 292 -30.89 21.36 1.31
N LEU A 293 -31.07 20.11 0.89
CA LEU A 293 -32.29 19.67 0.20
C LEU A 293 -33.52 19.74 1.13
N LYS A 294 -33.35 19.32 2.39
CA LYS A 294 -34.38 19.45 3.44
C LYS A 294 -34.77 20.91 3.68
N ALA A 295 -33.80 21.81 3.78
CA ALA A 295 -34.05 23.23 4.01
C ALA A 295 -34.86 23.90 2.88
N LYS A 296 -34.80 23.35 1.66
CA LYS A 296 -35.57 23.85 0.49
C LYS A 296 -36.86 23.08 0.20
N GLY A 297 -37.27 22.15 1.08
CA GLY A 297 -38.50 21.39 0.91
C GLY A 297 -38.53 20.46 -0.31
N LYS A 298 -37.38 20.17 -0.93
CA LYS A 298 -37.29 19.23 -2.05
C LYS A 298 -37.10 17.82 -1.50
N ALA A 299 -38.06 16.94 -1.76
CA ALA A 299 -37.95 15.52 -1.45
C ALA A 299 -36.78 14.90 -2.25
N ILE A 300 -36.05 14.00 -1.60
CA ILE A 300 -34.98 13.22 -2.24
C ILE A 300 -35.66 12.09 -3.03
N GLU A 301 -36.18 12.40 -4.22
CA GLU A 301 -36.63 11.38 -5.15
C GLU A 301 -35.45 10.96 -6.03
N GLY A 302 -35.00 9.71 -5.91
CA GLY A 302 -34.12 9.08 -6.93
C GLY A 302 -32.60 9.11 -6.69
N GLY A 303 -32.13 9.43 -5.49
CA GLY A 303 -30.81 8.98 -4.99
C GLY A 303 -29.52 9.49 -5.67
N GLN A 304 -29.59 10.32 -6.72
CA GLN A 304 -28.41 10.93 -7.33
C GLN A 304 -28.62 12.42 -7.58
N VAL A 305 -27.92 13.25 -6.81
CA VAL A 305 -27.85 14.70 -6.99
C VAL A 305 -26.55 14.99 -7.72
N ARG A 306 -26.61 15.65 -8.89
CA ARG A 306 -25.40 16.07 -9.58
C ARG A 306 -24.83 17.29 -8.85
N LEU A 307 -23.51 17.29 -8.65
CA LEU A 307 -22.82 18.36 -7.92
C LEU A 307 -23.01 19.74 -8.58
N GLU A 308 -23.20 19.75 -9.90
CA GLU A 308 -23.43 20.93 -10.74
C GLU A 308 -24.76 21.63 -10.44
N ASP A 309 -25.77 20.85 -10.02
CA ASP A 309 -27.12 21.35 -9.70
C ASP A 309 -27.20 21.96 -8.29
N LEU A 310 -26.11 21.85 -7.51
CA LEU A 310 -26.04 22.44 -6.18
C LEU A 310 -25.77 23.95 -6.26
N PRO A 311 -26.39 24.75 -5.40
CA PRO A 311 -26.13 26.18 -5.31
C PRO A 311 -24.65 26.52 -5.01
N PRO A 312 -24.19 27.72 -5.43
CA PRO A 312 -22.79 28.12 -5.28
C PRO A 312 -22.29 28.15 -3.83
N ASP A 313 -23.15 28.48 -2.87
CA ASP A 313 -22.87 28.43 -1.42
C ASP A 313 -22.58 27.00 -0.95
N VAL A 314 -23.40 26.03 -1.36
CA VAL A 314 -23.18 24.61 -1.03
C VAL A 314 -21.92 24.09 -1.69
N ARG A 315 -21.66 24.45 -2.95
CA ARG A 315 -20.43 24.03 -3.65
C ARG A 315 -19.17 24.58 -2.98
N ALA A 316 -19.21 25.84 -2.52
CA ALA A 316 -18.10 26.44 -1.80
C ALA A 316 -17.84 25.74 -0.46
N ASP A 317 -18.90 25.39 0.28
CA ASP A 317 -18.79 24.62 1.52
C ASP A 317 -18.27 23.20 1.27
N LEU A 318 -18.73 22.52 0.23
CA LEU A 318 -18.24 21.20 -0.15
C LEU A 318 -16.76 21.24 -0.53
N ALA A 319 -16.33 22.25 -1.29
CA ALA A 319 -14.92 22.46 -1.59
C ALA A 319 -14.08 22.67 -0.32
N ARG A 320 -14.60 23.41 0.67
CA ARG A 320 -13.93 23.61 1.97
C ARG A 320 -13.79 22.30 2.75
N ILE A 321 -14.85 21.47 2.77
CA ILE A 321 -14.81 20.15 3.41
C ILE A 321 -13.78 19.26 2.71
N GLN A 322 -13.82 19.20 1.38
CA GLN A 322 -12.88 18.41 0.59
C GLN A 322 -11.43 18.84 0.83
N GLU A 323 -11.14 20.14 0.85
CA GLU A 323 -9.79 20.66 1.10
C GLU A 323 -9.29 20.31 2.50
N GLY A 324 -10.13 20.45 3.53
CA GLY A 324 -9.76 20.08 4.90
C GLY A 324 -9.43 18.60 5.05
N TYR A 325 -10.23 17.72 4.45
CA TYR A 325 -9.95 16.28 4.45
C TYR A 325 -8.77 15.91 3.55
N ARG A 326 -8.55 16.65 2.45
CA ARG A 326 -7.42 16.42 1.55
C ARG A 326 -6.09 16.58 2.28
N ALA A 327 -5.91 17.65 3.04
CA ALA A 327 -4.68 17.86 3.82
C ALA A 327 -4.43 16.71 4.82
N GLN A 328 -5.49 16.24 5.50
CA GLN A 328 -5.39 15.09 6.41
C GLN A 328 -5.06 13.79 5.68
N LEU A 329 -5.67 13.57 4.51
CA LEU A 329 -5.40 12.39 3.69
C LEU A 329 -4.00 12.42 3.11
N GLU A 330 -3.46 13.59 2.75
CA GLU A 330 -2.07 13.72 2.29
C GLU A 330 -1.10 13.34 3.41
N GLU A 331 -1.30 13.85 4.63
CA GLU A 331 -0.51 13.46 5.82
C GLU A 331 -0.55 11.94 6.08
N LEU A 332 -1.74 11.32 5.97
CA LEU A 332 -1.92 9.89 6.20
C LEU A 332 -1.49 9.01 5.02
N ALA A 333 -1.54 9.50 3.78
CA ALA A 333 -1.28 8.71 2.57
C ALA A 333 0.20 8.40 2.36
N HIS A 334 1.11 9.21 2.91
CA HIS A 334 2.54 8.91 2.91
C HIS A 334 2.89 7.72 3.83
N ALA A 335 2.02 7.38 4.79
CA ALA A 335 2.31 6.39 5.82
C ALA A 335 2.18 4.92 5.36
N PRO A 336 1.05 4.43 4.77
CA PRO A 336 0.86 3.00 4.51
C PRO A 336 1.70 2.45 3.36
N TYR A 337 1.89 3.18 2.26
CA TYR A 337 2.50 2.63 1.05
C TYR A 337 3.86 3.24 0.69
N GLY A 338 4.39 4.07 1.59
CA GLY A 338 5.49 4.98 1.31
C GLY A 338 6.88 4.41 1.59
N GLU A 339 7.82 5.34 1.60
CA GLU A 339 9.25 5.12 1.78
C GLU A 339 9.63 4.36 3.06
N PRO A 340 9.00 4.56 4.24
CA PRO A 340 9.40 3.86 5.46
C PRO A 340 9.34 2.33 5.33
N PHE A 341 8.31 1.80 4.66
CA PHE A 341 8.21 0.36 4.43
C PHE A 341 9.22 -0.13 3.38
N GLN A 342 9.54 0.69 2.39
CA GLN A 342 10.59 0.37 1.43
C GLN A 342 11.98 0.35 2.09
N LEU A 343 12.23 1.21 3.07
CA LEU A 343 13.45 1.19 3.89
C LEU A 343 13.53 -0.09 4.72
N LEU A 344 12.42 -0.52 5.34
CA LEU A 344 12.36 -1.82 6.04
C LEU A 344 12.71 -3.00 5.13
N LEU A 345 12.22 -2.99 3.88
CA LEU A 345 12.58 -4.02 2.89
C LEU A 345 14.07 -4.00 2.54
N GLN A 346 14.66 -2.80 2.45
CA GLN A 346 16.05 -2.58 2.06
C GLN A 346 17.06 -2.85 3.17
N ALA A 347 16.66 -2.77 4.43
CA ALA A 347 17.51 -3.10 5.57
C ALA A 347 18.02 -4.55 5.48
N ASP A 348 19.30 -4.72 5.83
CA ASP A 348 20.02 -6.00 5.73
C ASP A 348 19.79 -6.89 6.97
N GLY A 349 19.56 -6.26 8.13
CA GLY A 349 19.46 -6.95 9.42
C GLY A 349 18.16 -6.73 10.19
N HIS A 350 17.88 -7.64 11.12
CA HIS A 350 16.74 -7.53 12.06
C HIS A 350 16.82 -6.27 12.92
N GLU A 351 18.00 -5.95 13.45
CA GLU A 351 18.22 -4.78 14.31
C GLU A 351 17.95 -3.46 13.58
N GLU A 352 18.46 -3.32 12.35
CA GLU A 352 18.22 -2.14 11.50
C GLU A 352 16.73 -1.96 11.20
N ARG A 353 16.00 -3.06 10.92
CA ARG A 353 14.55 -3.01 10.73
C ARG A 353 13.81 -2.61 12.00
N LEU A 354 14.24 -3.10 13.16
CA LEU A 354 13.66 -2.70 14.44
C LEU A 354 13.85 -1.21 14.69
N ALA A 355 15.03 -0.65 14.38
CA ALA A 355 15.30 0.78 14.52
C ALA A 355 14.37 1.62 13.64
N LEU A 356 14.26 1.27 12.35
CA LEU A 356 13.34 1.92 11.41
C LEU A 356 11.87 1.81 11.85
N PHE A 357 11.46 0.62 12.29
CA PHE A 357 10.09 0.40 12.73
C PHE A 357 9.78 1.13 14.05
N LEU A 358 10.75 1.21 14.97
CA LEU A 358 10.65 1.98 16.20
C LEU A 358 10.45 3.47 15.91
N GLU A 359 11.15 4.03 14.93
CA GLU A 359 10.96 5.41 14.48
C GLU A 359 9.53 5.66 14.00
N MET A 360 8.98 4.74 13.18
CA MET A 360 7.58 4.81 12.72
C MET A 360 6.57 4.79 13.88
N VAL A 361 6.78 3.89 14.85
CA VAL A 361 5.89 3.74 16.01
C VAL A 361 5.99 4.94 16.95
N ASN A 362 7.18 5.46 17.18
CA ASN A 362 7.39 6.66 18.00
C ASN A 362 6.80 7.91 17.34
N GLY A 363 6.95 8.07 16.03
CA GLY A 363 6.32 9.17 15.30
C GLY A 363 4.79 9.18 15.45
N GLU A 364 4.15 8.01 15.42
CA GLU A 364 2.71 7.89 15.70
C GLU A 364 2.38 8.17 17.18
N ALA A 365 3.20 7.71 18.12
CA ALA A 365 3.02 8.01 19.55
C ALA A 365 3.09 9.52 19.81
N GLU A 366 4.04 10.23 19.20
CA GLU A 366 4.15 11.69 19.29
C GLU A 366 2.95 12.40 18.68
N ARG A 367 2.48 11.95 17.50
CA ARG A 367 1.28 12.50 16.86
C ARG A 367 0.07 12.36 17.77
N LEU A 368 -0.11 11.19 18.38
CA LEU A 368 -1.19 10.92 19.34
C LEU A 368 -1.07 11.76 20.61
N ALA A 369 0.14 11.90 21.15
CA ALA A 369 0.40 12.73 22.32
C ALA A 369 0.07 14.20 22.05
N ARG A 370 0.49 14.76 20.91
CA ARG A 370 0.13 16.11 20.47
C ARG A 370 -1.39 16.28 20.39
N ARG A 371 -2.10 15.31 19.82
CA ARG A 371 -3.57 15.32 19.74
C ARG A 371 -4.23 15.28 21.12
N ALA A 372 -3.76 14.42 22.02
CA ALA A 372 -4.28 14.32 23.39
C ALA A 372 -4.07 15.63 24.16
N SER A 373 -2.91 16.26 24.01
CA SER A 373 -2.63 17.58 24.59
C SER A 373 -3.58 18.66 24.07
N LEU A 374 -3.85 18.69 22.76
CA LEU A 374 -4.80 19.64 22.17
C LEU A 374 -6.24 19.41 22.68
N GLN A 375 -6.71 18.15 22.72
CA GLN A 375 -8.04 17.83 23.27
C GLN A 375 -8.20 18.35 24.70
N LYS A 376 -7.20 18.11 25.56
CA LYS A 376 -7.19 18.60 26.95
C LYS A 376 -7.19 20.12 27.09
N LEU A 377 -6.69 20.85 26.10
CA LEU A 377 -6.72 22.32 26.10
C LEU A 377 -8.12 22.85 25.75
N PHE A 378 -8.81 22.22 24.79
CA PHE A 378 -10.15 22.62 24.35
C PHE A 378 -11.28 22.09 25.25
N ASP A 379 -11.08 20.98 25.97
CA ASP A 379 -12.05 20.48 26.96
C ASP A 379 -12.03 21.31 28.26
N LYS A 380 -11.04 22.18 28.45
CA LYS A 380 -10.90 23.09 29.60
C LYS A 380 -11.44 24.50 29.36
N SER A 381 -11.92 24.80 28.14
CA SER A 381 -12.66 26.02 27.80
C SER A 381 -14.14 25.72 27.68
#